data_AF-A0A969U0K5-F1
#
_entry.id   AF-A0A969U0K5-F1
#
_cell.length_a   1.000
_cell.length_b   1.000
_cell.length_c   1.000
_cell.angle_alpha   90.00
_cell.angle_beta   90.00
_cell.angle_gamma   90.00
#
_symmetry.space_group_name_H-M   'P 1'
#
loop_
_entity.id
_entity.type
_entity.pdbx_description
1 polymer ?
#
loop_
_entity_poly.entity_id
_entity_poly.type
_entity_poly.pdbx_seq_one_letter_code
_entity_poly.pdbx_strand_id
1 'polypeptide(L)'
;MRARGVTFNLEFTQFYQGLAAGSGDKDFDYGGRLDALINLDTGKLGLWQGGGFHTHLEYRFGNLSAFQDGILFPVNTGKILPLNSPDAIVASSLYSSAANLAIAHPCWSAKSMWSIC
;
A
#
# COMPACT_ATOMS: atom_id res chain seq x y z
N MET A 1 -6.37 9.29 -15.03
CA MET A 1 -6.93 8.50 -13.91
C MET A 1 -6.90 9.29 -12.60
N ARG A 2 -5.75 9.82 -12.16
CA ARG A 2 -5.65 10.67 -10.94
C ARG A 2 -6.64 11.84 -10.91
N ALA A 3 -6.82 12.53 -12.04
CA ALA A 3 -7.78 13.63 -12.18
C ALA A 3 -9.26 13.19 -12.02
N ARG A 4 -9.57 11.90 -12.15
CA ARG A 4 -10.91 11.31 -11.96
C ARG A 4 -11.10 10.68 -10.58
N GLY A 5 -10.22 10.99 -9.63
CA GLY A 5 -10.33 10.48 -8.25
C GLY A 5 -9.85 9.05 -8.05
N VAL A 6 -9.13 8.47 -9.02
CA VAL A 6 -8.55 7.12 -8.88
C VAL A 6 -7.04 7.18 -9.10
N THR A 7 -6.28 6.73 -8.10
CA THR A 7 -4.84 6.56 -8.21
C THR A 7 -4.51 5.08 -8.09
N PHE A 8 -3.73 4.60 -9.05
CA PHE A 8 -3.23 3.25 -9.10
C PHE A 8 -1.70 3.31 -9.17
N ASN A 9 -1.03 2.70 -8.21
CA ASN A 9 0.42 2.49 -8.23
C ASN A 9 0.68 0.98 -8.29
N LEU A 10 1.44 0.56 -9.29
CA LEU A 10 1.86 -0.82 -9.45
C LEU A 10 3.38 -0.89 -9.32
N GLU A 11 3.85 -1.79 -8.48
CA GLU A 11 5.27 -2.04 -8.30
C GLU A 11 5.55 -3.51 -8.57
N PHE A 12 6.49 -3.78 -9.47
CA PHE A 12 6.90 -5.13 -9.82
C PHE A 12 8.38 -5.28 -9.48
N THR A 13 8.68 -6.17 -8.55
CA THR A 13 10.05 -6.43 -8.08
C THR A 13 10.43 -7.87 -8.39
N GLN A 14 11.60 -8.03 -9.02
CA GLN A 14 12.13 -9.32 -9.45
C GLN A 14 13.39 -9.65 -8.65
N PHE A 15 13.56 -10.93 -8.36
CA PHE A 15 14.70 -11.46 -7.63
C PHE A 15 15.26 -12.67 -8.36
N TYR A 16 16.58 -12.73 -8.42
CA TYR A 16 17.35 -13.91 -8.79
C TYR A 16 18.36 -14.15 -7.68
N GLN A 17 18.23 -15.24 -6.94
CA GLN A 17 19.04 -15.50 -5.75
C GLN A 17 19.34 -16.99 -5.58
N GLY A 18 20.49 -17.27 -4.99
CA GLY A 18 20.93 -18.62 -4.64
C GLY A 18 22.10 -18.54 -3.66
N LEU A 19 22.39 -19.66 -3.00
CA LEU A 19 23.48 -19.75 -2.03
C LEU A 19 24.79 -20.12 -2.73
N ALA A 20 25.74 -19.19 -2.80
CA ALA A 20 27.04 -19.45 -3.44
C ALA A 20 27.93 -20.43 -2.63
N ALA A 21 27.89 -20.36 -1.31
CA ALA A 21 28.64 -21.21 -0.39
C ALA A 21 27.91 -21.30 0.97
N GLY A 22 28.21 -22.33 1.75
CA GLY A 22 27.53 -22.62 3.02
C GLY A 22 26.68 -23.90 2.97
N SER A 23 25.80 -24.05 3.95
CA SER A 23 24.89 -25.18 4.07
C SER A 23 23.51 -24.84 3.52
N GLY A 24 22.92 -25.75 2.75
CA GLY A 24 21.65 -25.54 2.08
C GLY A 24 21.74 -25.73 0.56
N ASP A 25 20.63 -25.42 -0.09
CA ASP A 25 20.46 -25.50 -1.54
C ASP A 25 21.34 -24.47 -2.26
N LYS A 26 22.03 -24.89 -3.33
CA LYS A 26 22.93 -24.06 -4.14
C LYS A 26 22.33 -23.68 -5.50
N ASP A 27 21.09 -24.09 -5.75
CA ASP A 27 20.38 -23.67 -6.93
C ASP A 27 20.07 -22.17 -6.87
N PHE A 28 20.05 -21.55 -8.05
CA PHE A 28 19.64 -20.17 -8.21
C PHE A 28 18.20 -20.14 -8.68
N ASP A 29 17.33 -19.64 -7.81
CA ASP A 29 15.92 -19.51 -8.10
C ASP A 29 15.60 -18.11 -8.62
N TYR A 30 14.53 -18.05 -9.40
CA TYR A 30 13.91 -16.81 -9.86
C TYR A 30 12.51 -16.65 -9.26
N GLY A 31 12.13 -15.41 -9.01
CA GLY A 31 10.78 -15.08 -8.57
C GLY A 31 10.63 -13.59 -8.30
N GLY A 32 9.51 -13.21 -7.71
CA GLY A 32 9.22 -11.80 -7.52
C GLY A 32 7.97 -11.54 -6.71
N ARG A 33 7.59 -10.26 -6.70
CA ARG A 33 6.34 -9.77 -6.14
C ARG A 33 5.74 -8.65 -6.98
N LEU A 34 4.43 -8.52 -6.88
CA LEU A 34 3.64 -7.45 -7.47
C LEU A 34 2.85 -6.80 -6.33
N ASP A 35 2.98 -5.48 -6.21
CA ASP A 35 2.23 -4.66 -5.27
C ASP A 35 1.30 -3.73 -6.05
N ALA A 36 0.06 -3.62 -5.60
CA ALA A 36 -0.91 -2.68 -6.11
C ALA A 36 -1.45 -1.80 -4.99
N LEU A 37 -1.13 -0.50 -5.03
CA LEU A 37 -1.71 0.49 -4.14
C LEU A 37 -2.80 1.26 -4.87
N ILE A 38 -4.04 1.09 -4.42
CA ILE A 38 -5.23 1.68 -5.01
C ILE A 38 -5.79 2.71 -4.04
N ASN A 39 -5.99 3.93 -4.54
CA ASN A 39 -6.58 5.02 -3.78
C ASN A 39 -7.74 5.62 -4.55
N LEU A 40 -8.89 5.73 -3.90
CA LEU A 40 -10.12 6.33 -4.42
C LEU A 40 -10.43 7.58 -3.60
N ASP A 41 -10.60 8.72 -4.29
CA ASP A 41 -10.97 10.01 -3.71
C ASP A 41 -12.48 10.20 -3.88
N THR A 42 -13.22 10.16 -2.78
CA THR A 42 -14.68 10.16 -2.82
C THR A 42 -15.26 11.50 -3.26
N GLY A 43 -14.50 12.60 -3.08
CA GLY A 43 -14.92 13.94 -3.50
C GLY A 43 -14.87 14.09 -5.01
N LYS A 44 -13.78 13.63 -5.63
CA LYS A 44 -13.64 13.61 -7.10
C LYS A 44 -14.54 12.58 -7.77
N LEU A 45 -14.91 11.51 -7.05
CA LEU A 45 -15.87 10.51 -7.50
C LEU A 45 -17.34 10.92 -7.27
N GLY A 46 -17.58 12.06 -6.62
CA GLY A 46 -18.93 12.60 -6.40
C GLY A 46 -19.74 11.89 -5.31
N LEU A 47 -19.11 11.10 -4.43
CA LEU A 47 -19.78 10.41 -3.34
C LEU A 47 -19.97 11.32 -2.10
N TRP A 48 -18.87 11.85 -1.55
CA TRP A 48 -18.88 12.89 -0.50
C TRP A 48 -17.52 13.58 -0.42
N GLN A 49 -17.52 14.83 0.04
CA GLN A 49 -16.29 15.62 0.13
C GLN A 49 -15.40 15.18 1.30
N GLY A 50 -14.10 15.12 1.05
CA GLY A 50 -13.09 14.85 2.06
C GLY A 50 -12.92 13.37 2.45
N GLY A 51 -13.46 12.41 1.70
CA GLY A 51 -13.27 10.99 1.97
C GLY A 51 -12.31 10.27 1.02
N GLY A 52 -11.91 9.07 1.43
CA GLY A 52 -11.07 8.19 0.62
C GLY A 52 -11.20 6.71 0.97
N PHE A 53 -10.99 5.85 -0.02
CA PHE A 53 -10.78 4.42 0.17
C PHE A 53 -9.38 4.04 -0.32
N HIS A 54 -8.71 3.20 0.47
CA HIS A 54 -7.31 2.86 0.27
C HIS A 54 -7.13 1.37 0.44
N THR A 55 -6.43 0.73 -0.49
CA THR A 55 -6.04 -0.67 -0.34
C THR A 55 -4.66 -0.93 -0.93
N HIS A 56 -3.95 -1.86 -0.29
CA HIS A 56 -2.69 -2.40 -0.76
C HIS A 56 -2.85 -3.90 -0.96
N LEU A 57 -2.75 -4.32 -2.21
CA LEU A 57 -2.77 -5.72 -2.62
C LEU A 57 -1.35 -6.18 -2.92
N GLU A 58 -1.01 -7.36 -2.46
CA GLU A 58 0.28 -7.99 -2.64
C GLU A 58 0.11 -9.36 -3.28
N TYR A 59 1.02 -9.70 -4.20
CA TYR A 59 1.13 -11.01 -4.80
C TYR A 59 2.61 -11.39 -4.88
N ARG A 60 2.97 -12.63 -4.56
CA ARG A 60 4.33 -13.13 -4.71
C ARG A 60 4.33 -14.44 -5.49
N PHE A 61 5.35 -14.63 -6.33
CA PHE A 61 5.52 -15.83 -7.15
C PHE A 61 6.97 -16.33 -7.12
N GLY A 62 7.16 -17.61 -7.42
CA GLY A 62 8.47 -18.28 -7.45
C GLY A 62 8.94 -18.75 -6.07
N ASN A 63 9.69 -19.84 -6.05
CA ASN A 63 10.07 -20.60 -4.85
C ASN A 63 11.36 -20.07 -4.19
N LEU A 64 11.44 -18.75 -3.98
CA LEU A 64 12.60 -18.13 -3.34
C LEU A 64 12.44 -18.15 -1.82
N SER A 65 13.40 -18.73 -1.11
CA SER A 65 13.44 -18.64 0.34
C SER A 65 13.94 -17.26 0.81
N ALA A 66 13.22 -16.63 1.74
CA ALA A 66 13.67 -15.40 2.38
C ALA A 66 14.86 -15.63 3.33
N PHE A 67 15.05 -16.86 3.82
CA PHE A 67 16.14 -17.26 4.73
C PHE A 67 16.97 -18.38 4.10
N GLN A 68 18.29 -18.31 4.24
CA GLN A 68 19.22 -19.33 3.71
C GLN A 68 20.28 -19.64 4.77
N ASP A 69 20.87 -20.84 4.75
CA ASP A 69 21.99 -21.24 5.63
C ASP A 69 21.75 -21.04 7.15
N GLY A 70 20.50 -21.17 7.60
CA GLY A 70 20.16 -21.12 9.04
C GLY A 70 20.38 -19.76 9.72
N ILE A 71 20.55 -18.69 8.95
CA ILE A 71 20.77 -17.34 9.49
C ILE A 71 19.51 -16.76 10.14
N LEU A 72 19.71 -15.88 11.12
CA LEU A 72 18.61 -15.24 11.87
C LEU A 72 17.90 -14.13 11.09
N PHE A 73 18.56 -13.52 10.11
CA PHE A 73 18.03 -12.39 9.33
C PHE A 73 17.73 -12.80 7.89
N PRO A 74 16.62 -12.35 7.29
CA PRO A 74 16.28 -12.71 5.93
C PRO A 74 17.30 -12.12 4.94
N VAL A 75 17.81 -12.93 4.01
CA VAL A 75 18.60 -12.44 2.86
C VAL A 75 17.73 -11.67 1.86
N ASN A 76 16.43 -11.92 1.88
CA ASN A 76 15.47 -11.24 1.00
C ASN A 76 14.16 -10.94 1.75
N THR A 77 14.03 -9.70 2.20
CA THR A 77 12.84 -9.21 2.89
C THR A 77 11.63 -9.08 1.97
N GLY A 78 11.82 -8.87 0.67
CA GLY A 78 10.76 -8.76 -0.32
C GLY A 78 9.98 -10.07 -0.53
N LYS A 79 10.52 -11.22 -0.09
CA LYS A 79 9.86 -12.52 -0.22
C LYS A 79 9.14 -12.99 1.04
N ILE A 80 9.18 -12.21 2.12
CA ILE A 80 8.53 -12.54 3.40
C ILE A 80 7.02 -12.43 3.29
N LEU A 81 6.52 -11.37 2.64
CA LEU A 81 5.10 -11.09 2.51
C LEU A 81 4.58 -11.42 1.11
N PRO A 82 3.33 -11.91 0.98
CA PRO A 82 2.43 -12.33 2.07
C PRO A 82 2.84 -13.65 2.75
N LEU A 83 2.64 -13.73 4.08
CA LEU A 83 2.90 -14.93 4.89
C LEU A 83 1.90 -16.05 4.57
N ASN A 84 2.37 -17.30 4.53
CA ASN A 84 1.53 -18.51 4.39
C ASN A 84 0.58 -18.54 3.18
N SER A 85 0.79 -17.72 2.16
CA SER A 85 -0.01 -17.73 0.94
C SER A 85 0.86 -17.47 -0.31
N PRO A 86 1.83 -18.36 -0.61
CA PRO A 86 2.53 -18.29 -1.89
C PRO A 86 1.50 -18.40 -3.03
N ASP A 87 1.69 -17.60 -4.07
CA ASP A 87 0.85 -17.56 -5.27
C ASP A 87 -0.62 -17.13 -5.05
N ALA A 88 -0.92 -16.47 -3.93
CA ALA A 88 -2.21 -15.82 -3.70
C ALA A 88 -2.10 -14.29 -3.73
N ILE A 89 -3.18 -13.63 -4.15
CA ILE A 89 -3.34 -12.19 -3.99
C ILE A 89 -3.88 -11.93 -2.58
N VAL A 90 -3.18 -11.13 -1.80
CA VAL A 90 -3.52 -10.80 -0.42
C VAL A 90 -3.70 -9.29 -0.26
N ALA A 91 -4.77 -8.86 0.42
CA ALA A 91 -4.95 -7.47 0.79
C ALA A 91 -4.32 -7.21 2.16
N SER A 92 -3.14 -6.60 2.18
CA SER A 92 -2.41 -6.31 3.42
C SER A 92 -2.94 -5.09 4.15
N SER A 93 -3.58 -4.17 3.43
CA SER A 93 -4.36 -3.10 4.05
C SER A 93 -5.62 -2.78 3.25
N LEU A 94 -6.66 -2.44 4.00
CA LEU A 94 -7.91 -1.88 3.49
C LEU A 94 -8.45 -0.94 4.55
N TYR A 95 -8.56 0.34 4.22
CA TYR A 95 -9.11 1.33 5.14
C TYR A 95 -9.84 2.44 4.38
N SER A 96 -10.71 3.14 5.11
CA SER A 96 -11.36 4.35 4.63
C SER A 96 -10.95 5.53 5.48
N SER A 97 -10.98 6.72 4.88
CA SER A 97 -10.71 7.98 5.55
C SER A 97 -11.86 8.94 5.29
N ALA A 98 -12.16 9.80 6.27
CA ALA A 98 -13.14 10.87 6.14
C ALA A 98 -12.63 12.09 6.91
N ALA A 99 -12.52 13.22 6.23
CA ALA A 99 -12.25 14.50 6.84
C ALA A 99 -13.58 15.19 7.17
N ASN A 100 -13.84 15.40 8.46
CA ASN A 100 -14.92 16.30 8.88
C ASN A 100 -14.50 17.73 8.56
N LEU A 101 -15.07 18.30 7.50
CA LEU A 101 -14.90 19.72 7.13
C LEU A 101 -15.62 20.70 8.09
N ALA A 102 -16.16 20.21 9.20
CA ALA A 102 -16.76 21.02 10.26
C ALA A 102 -15.70 21.54 11.26
N ILE A 103 -14.72 22.30 10.76
CA ILE A 103 -14.19 23.43 11.54
C ILE A 103 -14.56 24.69 10.75
N ALA A 104 -15.87 24.89 10.59
CA ALA A 104 -16.36 26.24 10.44
C ALA A 104 -16.00 26.94 11.75
N HIS A 105 -15.06 27.89 11.70
CA HIS A 105 -14.97 28.90 12.74
C HIS A 105 -16.41 29.36 13.02
N PRO A 106 -16.92 29.27 14.26
CA PRO A 106 -18.13 29.99 14.57
C PRO A 106 -17.78 31.45 14.28
N CYS A 107 -18.37 31.98 13.22
CA CYS A 107 -18.53 33.41 13.02
C CYS A 107 -19.25 33.87 14.28
N TRP A 108 -18.48 34.24 15.29
CA TRP A 108 -18.97 34.92 16.48
C TRP A 108 -19.55 36.20 15.92
N SER A 109 -20.87 36.20 15.83
CA SER A 109 -21.70 37.30 15.36
C SER A 109 -21.38 38.56 16.16
N ALA A 110 -20.38 39.32 15.71
CA ALA A 110 -20.26 40.73 16.00
C ALA A 110 -21.31 41.46 15.17
N LYS A 111 -22.58 41.25 15.51
CA LYS A 111 -23.67 42.16 15.14
C LYS A 111 -23.74 43.24 16.22
N SER A 112 -22.65 44.00 16.38
CA SER A 112 -22.84 45.43 16.61
C SER A 112 -23.28 46.00 15.27
N MET A 113 -24.53 46.44 15.27
CA MET A 113 -25.08 47.49 14.41
C MET A 113 -23.96 48.41 13.86
N TRP A 114 -23.87 48.46 12.53
CA TRP A 114 -23.12 49.42 11.68
C TRP A 114 -21.66 49.11 11.28
N SER A 115 -21.53 49.05 9.94
CA SER A 115 -20.46 49.63 9.12
C SER A 115 -19.37 48.69 8.57
N ILE A 116 -19.53 48.44 7.26
CA ILE A 116 -18.51 48.25 6.21
C ILE A 116 -17.64 46.98 6.30
N CYS A 117 -18.02 46.00 5.48
CA CYS A 117 -17.09 45.34 4.56
C CYS A 117 -17.31 45.93 3.16
#